data_AF-A0A560HIR1-F1
#
_entry.id   AF-A0A560HIR1-F1
#
_cell.length_a   1.000
_cell.length_b   1.000
_cell.length_c   1.000
_cell.angle_alpha   90.00
_cell.angle_beta   90.00
_cell.angle_gamma   90.00
#
_symmetry.space_group_name_H-M   'P 1'
#
loop_
_entity.id
_entity.type
_entity.pdbx_description
1 polymer ?
#
loop_
_entity_poly.entity_id
_entity_poly.type
_entity_poly.pdbx_seq_one_letter_code
_entity_poly.pdbx_strand_id
1 'polypeptide(L)'
;MKLRDLPLFVHVAGLLFISTLVTQALSIVLLFYSPPPVSELYAVPDIVASLRAPSTEAAKHRLKVSSNTAPPYEQSEDRRARVIGERIAWALSLPSYAIRVTLGWRPGPPWLSLSIAPKASEPPVSASSRSQRLVDVSDLVVAPFQISVRQPDGTWLTAEPSDDGFLIAWRQNIVKWLVASTVLVIGIGYFFARRLTAPLRSFAEAAERLGRDPRAATLAIEGSAEVGVAAQAFNDMKERLRLYVENRTQMIGAIAHDLYTPLQRLAFRLEAAPSDLRTKASADIAEMEAMLNATMAFVRDATGTERCRLELTSIVESVVDNMAETGANVEMEPSPSILIQADAVAVRNLVSNLVVNAVKYGVSATARVFTENSFAVVEVDDNGPGLPIEELARVFEPFYRVERSRSRETGGVGLGLSIVRSIALAHGGNVDLINLPGGGLRARATLPL
;
A
#
# COMPACT_ATOMS: atom_id res chain seq x y z
N MET A 1 -2.88 -12.71 -10.16
CA MET A 1 -2.75 -11.35 -9.58
C MET A 1 -1.26 -11.06 -9.48
N LYS A 2 -0.74 -10.06 -10.21
CA LYS A 2 0.70 -9.78 -10.21
C LYS A 2 1.05 -9.08 -8.90
N LEU A 3 2.24 -9.29 -8.33
CA LEU A 3 2.64 -8.62 -7.07
C LEU A 3 2.47 -7.09 -7.12
N ARG A 4 2.60 -6.48 -8.31
CA ARG A 4 2.42 -5.04 -8.55
C ARG A 4 1.01 -4.50 -8.26
N ASP A 5 -0.01 -5.36 -8.26
CA ASP A 5 -1.41 -4.95 -8.07
C ASP A 5 -1.80 -4.93 -6.58
N LEU A 6 -0.89 -5.33 -5.68
CA LEU A 6 -1.14 -5.34 -4.24
C LEU A 6 -1.03 -3.92 -3.65
N PRO A 7 -1.83 -3.59 -2.62
CA PRO A 7 -1.73 -2.30 -1.94
C PRO A 7 -0.30 -1.99 -1.49
N LEU A 8 0.10 -0.72 -1.53
CA LEU A 8 1.40 -0.25 -1.06
C LEU A 8 1.69 -0.71 0.38
N PHE A 9 0.65 -0.76 1.21
CA PHE A 9 0.69 -1.33 2.56
C PHE A 9 1.28 -2.75 2.59
N VAL A 10 0.85 -3.64 1.69
CA VAL A 10 1.30 -5.04 1.65
C VAL A 10 2.78 -5.12 1.28
N HIS A 11 3.24 -4.25 0.38
CA HIS A 11 4.65 -4.16 0.01
C HIS A 11 5.53 -3.71 1.17
N VAL A 12 5.15 -2.62 1.86
CA VAL A 12 5.92 -2.08 3.00
C VAL A 12 5.91 -3.05 4.18
N ALA A 13 4.74 -3.59 4.53
CA ALA A 13 4.62 -4.57 5.60
C ALA A 13 5.38 -5.86 5.29
N GLY A 14 5.32 -6.35 4.04
CA GLY A 14 6.06 -7.52 3.60
C GLY A 14 7.58 -7.33 3.67
N LEU A 15 8.08 -6.17 3.25
CA LEU A 15 9.51 -5.87 3.31
C LEU A 15 10.03 -5.74 4.74
N LEU A 16 9.26 -5.09 5.63
CA LEU A 16 9.58 -5.03 7.06
C LEU A 16 9.57 -6.41 7.71
N PHE A 17 8.59 -7.25 7.36
CA PHE A 17 8.48 -8.61 7.87
C PHE A 17 9.66 -9.47 7.43
N ILE A 18 10.03 -9.43 6.15
CA ILE A 18 11.19 -10.16 5.61
C ILE A 18 12.48 -9.67 6.26
N SER A 19 12.69 -8.36 6.36
CA SER A 19 13.88 -7.77 7.01
C SER A 19 14.02 -8.22 8.46
N THR A 20 12.90 -8.19 9.20
CA THR A 20 12.86 -8.66 10.60
C THR A 20 13.19 -10.15 10.69
N LEU A 21 12.59 -10.98 9.84
CA LEU A 21 12.87 -12.43 9.81
C LEU A 21 14.34 -12.73 9.48
N VAL A 22 14.93 -12.05 8.50
CA VAL A 22 16.33 -12.23 8.13
C VAL A 22 17.25 -11.84 9.28
N THR A 23 16.99 -10.70 9.93
CA THR A 23 17.77 -10.24 11.08
C THR A 23 17.69 -11.24 12.24
N GLN A 24 16.50 -11.75 12.54
CA GLN A 24 16.30 -12.71 13.62
C GLN A 24 16.90 -14.08 13.31
N ALA A 25 16.80 -14.55 12.06
CA ALA A 25 17.48 -15.76 11.61
C ALA A 25 19.00 -15.64 11.80
N LEU A 26 19.58 -14.49 11.45
CA LEU A 26 21.00 -14.22 11.68
C LEU A 26 21.35 -14.18 13.18
N SER A 27 20.52 -13.55 14.02
CA SER A 27 20.70 -13.54 15.48
C SER A 27 20.65 -14.94 16.08
N ILE A 28 19.74 -15.80 15.62
CA ILE A 28 19.65 -17.21 16.04
C ILE A 28 20.92 -17.96 15.61
N VAL A 29 21.36 -17.82 14.35
CA VAL A 29 22.60 -18.45 13.90
C VAL A 29 23.78 -18.01 14.77
N LEU A 30 23.97 -16.70 14.98
CA LEU A 30 25.03 -16.18 15.83
C LEU A 30 24.98 -16.72 17.26
N LEU A 31 23.79 -16.89 17.83
CA LEU A 31 23.63 -17.47 19.16
C LEU A 31 24.08 -18.93 19.25
N PHE A 32 23.81 -19.73 18.21
CA PHE A 32 24.25 -21.12 18.16
C PHE A 32 25.77 -21.25 17.90
N TYR A 33 26.38 -20.24 17.27
CA TYR A 33 27.82 -20.17 17.02
C TYR A 33 28.62 -19.45 18.13
N SER A 34 27.95 -18.75 19.05
CA SER A 34 28.60 -18.04 20.16
C SER A 34 28.98 -19.03 21.27
N PRO A 35 30.19 -18.92 21.86
CA PRO A 35 30.58 -19.76 22.98
C PRO A 35 29.62 -19.54 24.17
N PRO A 36 29.30 -20.60 24.93
CA PRO A 36 28.41 -20.49 26.08
C PRO A 36 28.94 -19.48 27.11
N PRO A 37 28.05 -18.74 27.80
CA PRO A 37 28.47 -17.77 28.80
C PRO A 37 29.13 -18.47 29.99
N VAL A 38 30.29 -17.94 30.39
CA VAL A 38 31.17 -18.28 31.52
C VAL A 38 31.42 -19.77 31.78
N SER A 39 32.68 -20.18 31.68
CA SER A 39 33.13 -21.42 32.30
C SER A 39 33.12 -21.24 33.82
N GLU A 40 32.32 -22.05 34.51
CA GLU A 40 32.27 -22.04 35.98
C GLU A 40 33.68 -22.33 36.56
N LEU A 41 34.08 -21.54 37.55
CA LEU A 41 35.35 -21.66 38.25
C LEU A 41 35.15 -22.47 39.53
N TYR A 42 35.96 -23.52 39.71
CA TYR A 42 35.92 -24.40 40.88
C TYR A 42 37.25 -24.33 41.61
N ALA A 43 37.24 -24.08 42.91
CA ALA A 43 38.47 -24.09 43.70
C ALA A 43 38.91 -25.54 43.99
N VAL A 44 40.21 -25.81 43.89
CA VAL A 44 40.81 -27.13 44.21
C VAL A 44 40.40 -27.65 45.59
N PRO A 45 40.35 -26.84 46.67
CA PRO A 45 39.87 -27.29 47.98
C PRO A 45 38.42 -27.80 47.98
N ASP A 46 37.54 -27.19 47.20
CA ASP A 46 36.12 -27.56 47.10
C ASP A 46 35.95 -28.89 46.36
N ILE A 47 36.78 -29.12 45.35
CA ILE A 47 36.86 -30.40 44.62
C ILE A 47 37.37 -31.50 45.56
N VAL A 48 38.42 -31.22 46.35
CA VAL A 48 38.97 -32.16 47.34
C VAL A 48 37.94 -32.48 48.42
N ALA A 49 37.20 -31.49 48.92
CA ALA A 49 36.12 -31.69 49.90
C ALA A 49 35.01 -32.59 49.33
N SER A 50 34.64 -32.38 48.06
CA SER A 50 33.65 -33.19 47.36
C SER A 50 34.11 -34.64 47.12
N LEU A 51 35.40 -34.86 46.86
CA LEU A 51 35.97 -36.21 46.74
C LEU A 51 36.07 -36.94 48.10
N ARG A 52 36.25 -36.21 49.21
CA ARG A 52 36.27 -36.79 50.57
C ARG A 52 34.87 -37.12 51.10
N ALA A 53 33.87 -36.31 50.76
CA ALA A 53 32.48 -36.49 51.19
C ALA A 53 31.52 -36.42 49.98
N PRO A 54 31.44 -37.50 49.17
CA PRO A 54 30.73 -37.50 47.89
C PRO A 54 29.22 -37.21 47.99
N SER A 55 28.59 -37.49 49.13
CA SER A 55 27.14 -37.36 49.31
C SER A 55 26.69 -35.97 49.80
N THR A 56 27.53 -35.23 50.54
CA THR A 56 27.15 -33.96 51.18
C THR A 56 27.85 -32.75 50.59
N GLU A 57 29.14 -32.83 50.31
CA GLU A 57 29.92 -31.68 49.81
C GLU A 57 29.83 -31.54 48.28
N ALA A 58 29.68 -32.65 47.54
CA ALA A 58 29.56 -32.62 46.08
C ALA A 58 28.36 -31.77 45.60
N ALA A 59 27.18 -31.96 46.21
CA ALA A 59 25.98 -31.19 45.89
C ALA A 59 26.13 -29.69 46.24
N LYS A 60 26.80 -29.38 47.35
CA LYS A 60 27.03 -28.01 47.81
C LYS A 60 27.93 -27.22 46.87
N HIS A 61 28.89 -27.89 46.25
CA HIS A 61 29.84 -27.30 45.31
C HIS A 61 29.47 -27.53 43.84
N ARG A 62 28.25 -28.00 43.54
CA ARG A 62 27.74 -28.26 42.17
C ARG A 62 28.65 -29.21 41.37
N LEU A 63 29.20 -30.20 42.06
CA LEU A 63 29.99 -31.28 41.49
C LEU A 63 29.19 -32.58 41.54
N LYS A 64 29.28 -33.37 40.47
CA LYS A 64 28.80 -34.73 40.42
C LYS A 64 29.98 -35.67 40.66
N VAL A 65 29.87 -36.48 41.70
CA VAL A 65 30.88 -37.49 42.02
C VAL A 65 30.31 -38.87 41.73
N SER A 66 31.00 -39.65 40.89
CA SER A 66 30.59 -41.01 40.50
C SER A 66 31.72 -42.00 40.77
N SER A 67 31.37 -43.25 41.09
CA SER A 67 32.34 -44.35 41.23
C SER A 67 32.27 -45.24 39.99
N ASN A 68 33.42 -45.46 39.35
CA ASN A 68 33.56 -46.28 38.14
C ASN A 68 34.58 -47.40 38.38
N THR A 69 34.31 -48.61 37.87
CA THR A 69 35.20 -49.78 38.00
C THR A 69 36.31 -49.85 36.94
N ALA A 70 36.19 -49.09 35.85
CA ALA A 70 37.20 -48.99 34.80
C ALA A 70 38.02 -47.69 34.96
N PRO A 71 39.31 -47.68 34.57
CA PRO A 71 40.10 -46.46 34.58
C PRO A 71 39.48 -45.44 33.60
N PRO A 72 39.18 -44.21 34.07
CA PRO A 72 38.73 -43.15 33.18
C PRO A 72 39.86 -42.71 32.23
N TYR A 73 39.48 -41.97 31.18
CA TYR A 73 40.25 -41.56 30.00
C TYR A 73 41.74 -41.21 30.23
N GLU A 74 42.54 -41.26 29.15
CA GLU A 74 43.96 -40.93 29.13
C GLU A 74 44.28 -39.59 29.81
N GLN A 75 45.36 -39.57 30.59
CA GLN A 75 45.81 -38.39 31.33
C GLN A 75 46.16 -37.28 30.35
N SER A 76 45.65 -36.07 30.59
CA SER A 76 46.03 -34.91 29.77
C SER A 76 47.53 -34.62 29.92
N GLU A 77 48.24 -34.44 28.80
CA GLU A 77 49.65 -34.00 28.79
C GLU A 77 49.82 -32.52 29.18
N ASP A 78 48.72 -31.82 29.46
CA ASP A 78 48.75 -30.40 29.86
C ASP A 78 49.48 -30.21 31.19
N ARG A 79 50.50 -29.34 31.20
CA ARG A 79 51.26 -28.94 32.39
C ARG A 79 50.34 -28.46 33.52
N ARG A 80 49.24 -27.77 33.20
CA ARG A 80 48.26 -27.33 34.20
C ARG A 80 47.52 -28.48 34.86
N ALA A 81 47.10 -29.47 34.07
CA ALA A 81 46.44 -30.67 34.58
C ALA A 81 47.33 -31.43 35.55
N ARG A 82 48.64 -31.50 35.25
CA ARG A 82 49.63 -32.12 36.15
C ARG A 82 49.81 -31.36 37.46
N VAL A 83 49.95 -30.03 37.43
CA VAL A 83 50.10 -29.21 38.65
C VAL A 83 48.87 -29.32 39.55
N ILE A 84 47.67 -29.27 38.95
CA ILE A 84 46.40 -29.45 39.69
C ILE A 84 46.32 -30.86 40.27
N GLY A 85 46.69 -31.89 39.50
CA GLY A 85 46.72 -33.28 39.97
C GLY A 85 47.67 -33.50 41.14
N GLU A 86 48.88 -32.92 41.10
CA GLU A 86 49.86 -33.00 42.18
C GLU A 86 49.35 -32.30 43.46
N ARG A 87 48.67 -31.15 43.34
CA ARG A 87 48.06 -30.45 44.48
C ARG A 87 46.91 -31.23 45.12
N ILE A 88 46.04 -31.83 44.30
CA ILE A 88 44.93 -32.68 44.79
C ILE A 88 45.50 -33.94 45.46
N ALA A 89 46.58 -34.52 44.90
CA ALA A 89 47.25 -35.70 45.45
C ALA A 89 47.85 -35.40 46.83
N TRP A 90 48.52 -34.25 46.95
CA TRP A 90 49.03 -33.76 48.22
C TRP A 90 47.90 -33.53 49.23
N ALA A 91 46.81 -32.89 48.83
CA ALA A 91 45.68 -32.62 49.70
C ALA A 91 44.92 -33.89 50.14
N LEU A 92 44.95 -34.97 49.35
CA LEU A 92 44.33 -36.26 49.69
C LEU A 92 45.31 -37.25 50.35
N SER A 93 46.58 -36.87 50.53
CA SER A 93 47.65 -37.76 51.01
C SER A 93 47.82 -39.02 50.14
N LEU A 94 47.65 -38.88 48.82
CA LEU A 94 47.78 -39.95 47.83
C LEU A 94 49.00 -39.72 46.93
N PRO A 95 49.60 -40.77 46.35
CA PRO A 95 50.67 -40.61 45.39
C PRO A 95 50.13 -40.01 44.08
N SER A 96 50.94 -39.20 43.39
CA SER A 96 50.52 -38.45 42.19
C SER A 96 50.01 -39.34 41.04
N TYR A 97 50.45 -40.60 40.95
CA TYR A 97 49.95 -41.55 39.95
C TYR A 97 48.52 -42.05 40.20
N ALA A 98 47.98 -41.86 41.41
CA ALA A 98 46.63 -42.27 41.78
C ALA A 98 45.57 -41.26 41.32
N ILE A 99 45.98 -40.12 40.75
CA ILE A 99 45.07 -39.05 40.30
C ILE A 99 45.23 -38.82 38.80
N ARG A 100 44.11 -38.77 38.10
CA ARG A 100 44.03 -38.37 36.69
C ARG A 100 43.20 -37.09 36.58
N VAL A 101 43.76 -36.07 35.93
CA VAL A 101 43.10 -34.79 35.69
C VAL A 101 43.03 -34.55 34.19
N THR A 102 41.83 -34.25 33.71
CA THR A 102 41.58 -33.89 32.31
C THR A 102 40.87 -32.53 32.29
N LEU A 103 41.54 -31.53 31.71
CA LEU A 103 41.00 -30.17 31.55
C LEU A 103 40.43 -30.00 30.14
N GLY A 104 39.32 -29.27 29.99
CA GLY A 104 38.73 -28.93 28.68
C GLY A 104 37.87 -30.01 28.04
N TRP A 105 37.39 -30.99 28.80
CA TRP A 105 36.68 -32.15 28.26
C TRP A 105 35.17 -31.90 28.05
N ARG A 106 34.72 -31.83 26.79
CA ARG A 106 33.34 -32.17 26.37
C ARG A 106 33.39 -32.82 24.98
N PRO A 107 32.78 -34.01 24.76
CA PRO A 107 32.56 -34.50 23.41
C PRO A 107 31.46 -33.64 22.75
N GLY A 108 31.85 -32.61 22.02
CA GLY A 108 30.97 -31.92 21.08
C GLY A 108 30.82 -32.74 19.79
N PRO A 109 29.75 -32.52 18.99
CA PRO A 109 29.65 -33.15 17.67
C PRO A 109 30.89 -32.80 16.82
N PRO A 110 31.41 -33.73 16.00
CA PRO A 110 32.75 -33.66 15.40
C PRO A 110 33.01 -32.45 14.48
N TRP A 111 31.99 -31.68 14.13
CA TRP A 111 32.10 -30.46 13.33
C TRP A 111 32.30 -29.17 14.15
N LEU A 112 32.32 -29.26 15.50
CA LEU A 112 32.37 -28.10 16.41
C LEU A 112 33.59 -28.12 17.36
N SER A 113 34.72 -28.73 16.99
CA SER A 113 35.95 -28.69 17.77
C SER A 113 36.82 -27.46 17.41
N LEU A 114 36.42 -26.27 17.87
CA LEU A 114 37.38 -25.16 17.97
C LEU A 114 38.04 -25.22 19.34
N SER A 115 39.25 -25.79 19.38
CA SER A 115 40.14 -25.74 20.54
C SER A 115 40.59 -24.30 20.76
N ILE A 116 39.80 -23.50 21.48
CA ILE A 116 40.25 -22.21 22.00
C ILE A 116 41.08 -22.54 23.24
N ALA A 117 42.39 -22.77 23.05
CA ALA A 117 43.34 -22.76 24.13
C ALA A 117 43.34 -21.34 24.74
N PRO A 118 43.05 -21.16 26.04
CA PRO A 118 43.19 -19.86 26.67
C PRO A 118 44.69 -19.51 26.63
N LYS A 119 45.04 -18.50 25.82
CA LYS A 119 46.38 -17.92 25.80
C LYS A 119 46.66 -17.37 27.19
N ALA A 120 47.51 -18.06 27.95
CA ALA A 120 47.94 -17.65 29.28
C ALA A 120 48.76 -16.36 29.16
N SER A 121 48.12 -15.19 29.27
CA SER A 121 48.81 -13.96 29.60
C SER A 121 48.80 -13.80 31.12
N GLU A 122 49.97 -13.96 31.73
CA GLU A 122 50.22 -13.67 33.15
C GLU A 122 49.87 -12.21 33.47
N PRO A 123 49.14 -11.92 34.56
CA PRO A 123 49.14 -10.57 35.13
C PRO A 123 50.35 -10.41 36.08
N PRO A 124 51.05 -9.26 36.06
CA PRO A 124 52.05 -8.98 37.07
C PRO A 124 51.32 -8.46 38.31
N VAL A 125 51.43 -9.14 39.46
CA VAL A 125 50.97 -8.56 40.74
C VAL A 125 52.03 -8.76 41.81
N SER A 126 52.61 -7.62 42.18
CA SER A 126 53.48 -7.41 43.34
C SER A 126 52.79 -7.80 44.64
N ALA A 127 53.53 -8.48 45.50
CA ALA A 127 53.14 -8.80 46.86
C ALA A 127 52.86 -7.54 47.69
N SER A 128 51.66 -7.45 48.27
CA SER A 128 51.51 -6.83 49.58
C SER A 128 50.38 -7.49 50.37
N SER A 129 50.65 -7.61 51.66
CA SER A 129 49.96 -8.38 52.69
C SER A 129 48.55 -7.90 53.01
N ARG A 130 47.56 -8.82 52.97
CA ARG A 130 46.45 -8.85 53.93
C ARG A 130 45.74 -10.20 53.95
N SER A 131 45.65 -10.77 55.15
CA SER A 131 45.01 -12.04 55.50
C SER A 131 43.49 -11.99 55.36
N GLN A 132 43.01 -12.40 54.19
CA GLN A 132 41.69 -13.02 53.97
C GLN A 132 41.95 -14.23 53.07
N ARG A 133 41.14 -15.30 53.13
CA ARG A 133 41.26 -16.50 52.29
C ARG A 133 41.18 -16.14 50.80
N LEU A 134 42.27 -15.64 50.25
CA LEU A 134 42.48 -15.49 48.82
C LEU A 134 42.81 -16.89 48.33
N VAL A 135 41.82 -17.54 47.71
CA VAL A 135 42.08 -18.68 46.84
C VAL A 135 43.11 -18.19 45.82
N ASP A 136 44.29 -18.80 45.82
CA ASP A 136 45.33 -18.49 44.84
C ASP A 136 44.72 -18.72 43.45
N VAL A 137 44.96 -17.84 42.49
CA VAL A 137 44.41 -17.97 41.14
C VAL A 137 44.91 -19.28 40.49
N SER A 138 46.04 -19.81 40.98
CA SER A 138 46.57 -21.13 40.61
C SER A 138 45.74 -22.33 41.12
N ASP A 139 44.82 -22.11 42.07
CA ASP A 139 43.91 -23.12 42.65
C ASP A 139 42.52 -23.15 42.00
N LEU A 140 42.32 -22.41 40.92
CA LEU A 140 41.04 -22.39 40.21
C LEU A 140 41.08 -23.31 38.99
N VAL A 141 40.11 -24.22 38.93
CA VAL A 141 39.88 -25.12 37.80
C VAL A 141 38.68 -24.63 37.01
N VAL A 142 38.87 -24.45 35.70
CA VAL A 142 37.85 -23.95 34.78
C VAL A 142 37.06 -25.13 34.22
N ALA A 143 35.74 -25.12 34.35
CA ALA A 143 34.89 -26.10 33.68
C ALA A 143 34.97 -25.97 32.13
N PRO A 144 34.89 -27.07 31.37
CA PRO A 144 34.66 -28.44 31.84
C PRO A 144 35.96 -29.15 32.24
N PHE A 145 35.91 -29.97 33.29
CA PHE A 145 37.01 -30.82 33.74
C PHE A 145 36.51 -32.16 34.25
N GLN A 146 37.41 -33.13 34.32
CA GLN A 146 37.18 -34.42 34.96
C GLN A 146 38.38 -34.76 35.83
N ILE A 147 38.14 -35.00 37.12
CA ILE A 147 39.19 -35.35 38.09
C ILE A 147 38.84 -36.70 38.69
N SER A 148 39.72 -37.69 38.49
CA SER A 148 39.49 -39.06 38.93
C SER A 148 40.57 -39.52 39.89
N VAL A 149 40.17 -40.09 41.01
CA VAL A 149 41.06 -40.58 42.07
C VAL A 149 40.87 -42.08 42.25
N ARG A 150 41.96 -42.84 42.22
CA ARG A 150 41.95 -44.28 42.45
C ARG A 150 41.80 -44.57 43.94
N GLN A 151 40.78 -45.35 44.30
CA GLN A 151 40.52 -45.79 45.66
C GLN A 151 41.29 -47.09 46.00
N PRO A 152 41.47 -47.39 47.30
CA PRO A 152 42.14 -48.61 47.75
C PRO A 152 41.45 -49.91 47.31
N ASP A 153 40.14 -49.86 47.06
CA ASP A 153 39.32 -50.99 46.57
C ASP A 153 39.46 -51.24 45.06
N GLY A 154 40.26 -50.42 44.37
CA GLY A 154 40.49 -50.50 42.92
C GLY A 154 39.47 -49.72 42.09
N THR A 155 38.45 -49.11 42.69
CA THR A 155 37.49 -48.25 41.99
C THR A 155 38.05 -46.85 41.77
N TRP A 156 37.47 -46.11 40.82
CA TRP A 156 37.81 -44.73 40.51
C TRP A 156 36.68 -43.81 40.91
N LEU A 157 36.99 -42.83 41.75
CA LEU A 157 36.06 -41.78 42.14
C LEU A 157 36.29 -40.56 41.24
N THR A 158 35.31 -40.23 40.41
CA THR A 158 35.39 -39.17 39.41
C THR A 158 34.50 -38.00 39.81
N ALA A 159 35.10 -36.82 39.99
CA ALA A 159 34.42 -35.54 40.14
C ALA A 159 34.38 -34.79 38.80
N GLU A 160 33.18 -34.39 38.39
CA GLU A 160 32.91 -33.56 37.21
C GLU A 160 31.88 -32.47 37.55
N PRO A 161 31.88 -31.31 36.87
CA PRO A 161 30.83 -30.30 37.03
C PRO A 161 29.44 -30.88 36.77
N SER A 162 28.47 -30.54 37.63
CA SER A 162 27.07 -30.93 37.41
C SER A 162 26.50 -30.21 36.19
N ASP A 163 26.03 -30.94 35.17
CA ASP A 163 25.29 -30.34 34.05
C ASP A 163 23.84 -30.06 34.48
N ASP A 164 23.64 -28.96 35.22
CA ASP A 164 22.34 -28.53 35.73
C ASP A 164 21.38 -28.05 34.61
N GLY A 165 21.72 -28.29 33.34
CA GLY A 165 20.95 -27.81 32.20
C GLY A 165 20.98 -26.28 32.03
N PHE A 166 21.87 -25.57 32.75
CA PHE A 166 22.00 -24.11 32.69
C PHE A 166 22.13 -23.60 31.25
N LEU A 167 22.94 -24.26 30.42
CA LEU A 167 23.11 -23.88 29.01
C LEU A 167 21.85 -24.09 28.17
N ILE A 168 21.07 -25.13 28.49
CA ILE A 168 19.80 -25.42 27.83
C ILE A 168 18.76 -24.38 28.25
N ALA A 169 18.65 -24.08 29.54
CA ALA A 169 17.75 -23.07 30.08
C ALA A 169 18.10 -21.65 29.58
N TRP A 170 19.39 -21.31 29.53
CA TRP A 170 19.89 -20.05 28.98
C TRP A 170 19.53 -19.90 27.50
N ARG A 171 19.80 -20.92 26.68
CA ARG A 171 19.41 -20.93 25.25
C ARG A 171 17.90 -20.81 25.08
N GLN A 172 17.11 -21.56 25.85
CA GLN A 172 15.65 -21.48 25.80
C GLN A 172 15.14 -20.09 26.16
N ASN A 173 15.71 -19.45 27.19
CA ASN A 173 15.32 -18.10 27.58
C ASN A 173 15.64 -17.09 26.48
N ILE A 174 16.81 -17.18 25.84
CA ILE A 174 17.11 -16.27 24.73
C ILE A 174 16.20 -16.51 23.54
N VAL A 175 15.92 -17.76 23.16
CA VAL A 175 14.96 -18.06 22.08
C VAL A 175 13.58 -17.47 22.38
N LYS A 176 13.09 -17.58 23.62
CA LYS A 176 11.82 -16.94 24.03
C LYS A 176 11.87 -15.42 23.86
N TRP A 177 12.97 -14.76 24.27
CA TRP A 177 13.16 -13.32 24.09
C TRP A 177 13.26 -12.92 22.61
N LEU A 178 13.92 -13.72 21.77
CA LEU A 178 14.00 -13.49 20.32
C LEU A 178 12.61 -13.59 19.69
N VAL A 179 11.83 -14.62 20.01
CA VAL A 179 10.45 -14.75 19.51
C VAL A 179 9.58 -13.59 19.99
N ALA A 180 9.65 -13.22 21.27
CA ALA A 180 8.88 -12.11 21.82
C ALA A 180 9.24 -10.77 21.15
N SER A 181 10.54 -10.49 20.95
CA SER A 181 11.00 -9.29 20.25
C SER A 181 10.58 -9.29 18.77
N THR A 182 10.57 -10.45 18.11
CA THR A 182 10.11 -10.59 16.72
C THR A 182 8.64 -10.23 16.59
N VAL A 183 7.78 -10.79 17.44
CA VAL A 183 6.34 -10.48 17.44
C VAL A 183 6.11 -9.00 17.72
N LEU A 184 6.85 -8.41 18.67
CA LEU A 184 6.76 -6.99 18.98
C LEU A 184 7.15 -6.11 17.78
N VAL A 185 8.29 -6.38 17.14
CA VAL A 185 8.77 -5.61 15.98
C VAL A 185 7.82 -5.73 14.80
N ILE A 186 7.27 -6.92 14.54
CA ILE A 186 6.27 -7.13 13.48
C ILE A 186 5.00 -6.33 13.79
N GLY A 187 4.51 -6.34 15.03
CA GLY A 187 3.32 -5.58 15.43
C GLY A 187 3.52 -4.07 15.28
N ILE A 188 4.66 -3.54 15.73
CA ILE A 188 5.03 -2.13 15.55
C ILE A 188 5.17 -1.80 14.06
N GLY A 189 5.87 -2.62 13.29
CA GLY A 189 6.07 -2.44 11.86
C GLY A 189 4.75 -2.42 11.08
N TYR A 190 3.83 -3.33 11.40
CA TYR A 190 2.48 -3.37 10.83
C TYR A 190 1.71 -2.07 11.13
N PHE A 191 1.75 -1.61 12.39
CA PHE A 191 1.09 -0.37 12.79
C PHE A 191 1.64 0.86 12.04
N PHE A 192 2.97 0.99 11.96
CA PHE A 192 3.62 2.07 11.22
C PHE A 192 3.35 2.02 9.72
N ALA A 193 3.44 0.84 9.11
CA ALA A 193 3.12 0.65 7.69
C ALA A 193 1.68 1.09 7.39
N ARG A 194 0.72 0.70 8.24
CA ARG A 194 -0.68 1.12 8.08
C ARG A 194 -0.84 2.63 8.24
N ARG A 195 -0.17 3.23 9.23
CA ARG A 195 -0.23 4.68 9.49
C ARG A 195 0.39 5.53 8.38
N LEU A 196 1.48 5.07 7.74
CA LEU A 196 2.15 5.78 6.65
C LEU A 196 1.44 5.64 5.31
N THR A 197 0.80 4.50 5.06
CA THR A 197 0.16 4.23 3.76
C THR A 197 -1.32 4.62 3.69
N ALA A 198 -2.01 4.74 4.83
CA ALA A 198 -3.41 5.15 4.86
C ALA A 198 -3.67 6.53 4.19
N PRO A 199 -2.87 7.58 4.44
CA PRO A 199 -3.08 8.88 3.79
C PRO A 199 -2.89 8.83 2.27
N LEU A 200 -1.99 8.01 1.73
CA LEU A 200 -1.76 7.94 0.28
C LEU A 200 -3.01 7.46 -0.48
N ARG A 201 -3.78 6.57 0.13
CA ARG A 201 -5.05 6.11 -0.45
C ARG A 201 -6.09 7.23 -0.48
N SER A 202 -6.20 8.02 0.60
CA SER A 202 -7.13 9.15 0.62
C SER A 202 -6.76 10.24 -0.37
N PHE A 203 -5.46 10.52 -0.58
CA PHE A 203 -5.01 11.41 -1.65
C PHE A 203 -5.40 10.90 -3.05
N ALA A 204 -5.23 9.61 -3.33
CA ALA A 204 -5.59 9.03 -4.63
C ALA A 204 -7.11 9.14 -4.87
N GLU A 205 -7.93 8.78 -3.88
CA GLU A 205 -9.38 8.89 -3.94
C GLU A 205 -9.84 10.35 -4.07
N ALA A 206 -9.19 11.29 -3.38
CA ALA A 206 -9.50 12.71 -3.49
C ALA A 206 -9.09 13.32 -4.84
N ALA A 207 -7.98 12.88 -5.44
CA ALA A 207 -7.57 13.30 -6.77
C ALA A 207 -8.56 12.82 -7.85
N GLU A 208 -9.03 11.57 -7.74
CA GLU A 208 -10.04 11.02 -8.65
C GLU A 208 -11.39 11.75 -8.50
N ARG A 209 -11.80 12.07 -7.26
CA ARG A 209 -12.99 12.88 -7.00
C ARG A 209 -12.86 14.30 -7.55
N LEU A 210 -11.72 14.95 -7.35
CA LEU A 210 -11.44 16.30 -7.87
C LEU A 210 -11.57 16.36 -9.40
N GLY A 211 -11.17 15.29 -10.10
CA GLY A 211 -11.35 15.18 -11.55
C GLY A 211 -12.81 15.07 -12.01
N ARG A 212 -13.71 14.55 -11.16
CA ARG A 212 -15.15 14.42 -11.45
C ARG A 212 -15.96 15.63 -10.98
N ASP A 213 -15.64 16.14 -9.80
CA ASP A 213 -16.33 17.26 -9.16
C ASP A 213 -15.33 18.17 -8.41
N PRO A 214 -15.02 19.35 -8.98
CA PRO A 214 -14.19 20.36 -8.33
C PRO A 214 -14.71 20.89 -6.99
N ARG A 215 -16.00 20.67 -6.68
CA ARG A 215 -16.63 21.09 -5.42
C ARG A 215 -16.67 19.99 -4.36
N ALA A 216 -16.11 18.81 -4.65
CA ALA A 216 -16.02 17.72 -3.68
C ALA A 216 -15.34 18.15 -2.37
N ALA A 217 -15.65 17.47 -1.26
CA ALA A 217 -15.14 17.78 0.08
C ALA A 217 -13.61 17.90 0.14
N THR A 218 -13.08 18.75 1.01
CA THR A 218 -11.63 18.90 1.24
C THR A 218 -11.05 17.65 1.90
N LEU A 219 -9.76 17.41 1.66
CA LEU A 219 -9.02 16.41 2.41
C LEU A 219 -8.91 16.89 3.86
N ALA A 220 -9.29 16.03 4.81
CA ALA A 220 -9.08 16.28 6.23
C ALA A 220 -7.57 16.38 6.51
N ILE A 221 -7.17 17.38 7.27
CA ILE A 221 -5.78 17.61 7.66
C ILE A 221 -5.49 16.71 8.87
N GLU A 222 -5.38 15.40 8.62
CA GLU A 222 -5.07 14.39 9.63
C GLU A 222 -3.81 13.62 9.22
N GLY A 223 -2.78 13.59 10.07
CA GLY A 223 -1.56 12.86 9.77
C GLY A 223 -0.30 13.41 10.45
N SER A 224 0.86 13.00 9.94
CA SER A 224 2.14 13.62 10.30
C SER A 224 2.22 15.05 9.76
N ALA A 225 3.20 15.84 10.21
CA ALA A 225 3.38 17.22 9.76
C ALA A 225 3.52 17.30 8.23
N GLU A 226 4.25 16.37 7.62
CA GLU A 226 4.46 16.29 6.17
C GLU A 226 3.16 15.97 5.42
N VAL A 227 2.35 15.05 5.95
CA VAL A 227 1.03 14.71 5.40
C VAL A 227 0.09 15.91 5.50
N GLY A 228 0.12 16.64 6.62
CA GLY A 228 -0.67 17.85 6.83
C GLY A 228 -0.30 18.95 5.82
N VAL A 229 0.99 19.19 5.59
CA VAL A 229 1.48 20.15 4.58
C VAL A 229 1.03 19.75 3.17
N ALA A 230 1.15 18.47 2.81
CA ALA A 230 0.68 17.99 1.51
C ALA A 230 -0.84 18.12 1.37
N ALA A 231 -1.61 17.84 2.42
CA ALA A 231 -3.07 17.98 2.43
C ALA A 231 -3.48 19.45 2.26
N GLN A 232 -2.78 20.38 2.92
CA GLN A 232 -3.00 21.81 2.76
C GLN A 232 -2.68 22.26 1.33
N ALA A 233 -1.52 21.89 0.78
CA ALA A 233 -1.16 22.24 -0.59
C ALA A 233 -2.15 21.69 -1.63
N PHE A 234 -2.67 20.47 -1.41
CA PHE A 234 -3.71 19.89 -2.25
C PHE A 234 -5.03 20.67 -2.14
N ASN A 235 -5.46 21.03 -0.93
CA ASN A 235 -6.66 21.83 -0.71
C ASN A 235 -6.54 23.23 -1.34
N ASP A 236 -5.37 23.87 -1.24
CA ASP A 236 -5.09 25.17 -1.87
C ASP A 236 -5.14 25.06 -3.40
N MET A 237 -4.58 24.00 -3.97
CA MET A 237 -4.66 23.73 -5.41
C MET A 237 -6.11 23.53 -5.86
N LYS A 238 -6.89 22.76 -5.10
CA LYS A 238 -8.32 22.57 -5.36
C LYS A 238 -9.07 23.90 -5.38
N GLU A 239 -8.87 24.76 -4.38
CA GLU A 239 -9.57 26.03 -4.31
C GLU A 239 -9.17 26.97 -5.45
N ARG A 240 -7.88 27.01 -5.82
CA ARG A 240 -7.42 27.76 -6.99
C ARG A 240 -8.06 27.27 -8.29
N LEU A 241 -8.17 25.96 -8.47
CA LEU A 241 -8.83 25.37 -9.64
C LEU A 241 -10.32 25.71 -9.67
N ARG A 242 -11.01 25.61 -8.52
CA ARG A 242 -12.43 25.97 -8.38
C ARG A 242 -12.67 27.43 -8.78
N LEU A 243 -11.90 28.34 -8.20
CA LEU A 243 -11.97 29.78 -8.53
C LEU A 243 -11.62 30.05 -10.00
N TYR A 244 -10.64 29.35 -10.56
CA TYR A 244 -10.29 29.48 -11.98
C TYR A 244 -11.45 29.09 -12.90
N VAL A 245 -12.11 27.96 -12.63
CA VAL A 245 -13.27 27.50 -13.41
C VAL A 245 -14.46 28.44 -13.25
N GLU A 246 -14.75 28.87 -12.02
CA GLU A 246 -15.85 29.78 -11.69
C GLU A 246 -15.66 31.15 -12.36
N ASN A 247 -14.47 31.75 -12.25
CA ASN A 247 -14.16 33.02 -12.89
C ASN A 247 -14.23 32.92 -14.42
N ARG A 248 -13.74 31.82 -15.00
CA ARG A 248 -13.82 31.59 -16.46
C ARG A 248 -15.26 31.46 -16.93
N THR A 249 -16.10 30.79 -16.14
CA THR A 249 -17.53 30.65 -16.40
C THR A 249 -18.24 32.00 -16.34
N GLN A 250 -17.99 32.78 -15.28
CA GLN A 250 -18.59 34.11 -15.12
C GLN A 250 -18.16 35.07 -16.23
N MET A 251 -16.89 35.04 -16.63
CA MET A 251 -16.36 35.84 -17.73
C MET A 251 -17.06 35.51 -19.06
N ILE A 252 -17.20 34.23 -19.40
CA ILE A 252 -17.93 33.83 -20.62
C ILE A 252 -19.40 34.27 -20.52
N GLY A 253 -19.99 34.16 -19.33
CA GLY A 253 -21.32 34.68 -19.02
C GLY A 253 -21.51 36.16 -19.34
N ALA A 254 -20.60 36.99 -18.84
CA ALA A 254 -20.61 38.43 -19.06
C ALA A 254 -20.39 38.79 -20.54
N ILE A 255 -19.41 38.16 -21.21
CA ILE A 255 -19.14 38.38 -22.64
C ILE A 255 -20.38 38.05 -23.47
N ALA A 256 -21.05 36.94 -23.18
CA ALA A 256 -22.25 36.55 -23.89
C ALA A 256 -23.38 37.57 -23.70
N HIS A 257 -23.64 38.00 -22.46
CA HIS A 257 -24.63 39.05 -22.21
C HIS A 257 -24.33 40.35 -22.99
N ASP A 258 -23.06 40.76 -23.00
CA ASP A 258 -22.60 41.96 -23.71
C ASP A 258 -22.70 41.82 -25.24
N LEU A 259 -22.64 40.60 -25.79
CA LEU A 259 -22.84 40.31 -27.21
C LEU A 259 -24.33 40.22 -27.62
N TYR A 260 -25.23 39.84 -26.72
CA TYR A 260 -26.67 39.81 -26.98
C TYR A 260 -27.21 41.20 -27.32
N THR A 261 -26.79 42.21 -26.57
CA THR A 261 -27.27 43.59 -26.71
C THR A 261 -26.96 44.22 -28.09
N PRO A 262 -25.74 44.12 -28.67
CA PRO A 262 -25.47 44.59 -30.03
C PRO A 262 -26.12 43.70 -31.11
N LEU A 263 -26.26 42.39 -30.90
CA LEU A 263 -26.96 41.50 -31.84
C LEU A 263 -28.44 41.87 -31.99
N GLN A 264 -29.14 42.10 -30.88
CA GLN A 264 -30.53 42.56 -30.91
C GLN A 264 -30.68 43.92 -31.59
N ARG A 265 -29.73 44.84 -31.36
CA ARG A 265 -29.70 46.14 -32.05
C ARG A 265 -29.47 45.99 -33.56
N LEU A 266 -28.64 45.04 -33.99
CA LEU A 266 -28.45 44.72 -35.41
C LEU A 266 -29.70 44.09 -36.01
N ALA A 267 -30.35 43.16 -35.31
CA ALA A 267 -31.60 42.54 -35.73
C ALA A 267 -32.69 43.59 -35.96
N PHE A 268 -32.85 44.54 -35.03
CA PHE A 268 -33.80 45.64 -35.16
C PHE A 268 -33.47 46.56 -36.35
N ARG A 269 -32.19 46.91 -36.56
CA ARG A 269 -31.77 47.75 -37.70
C ARG A 269 -32.01 47.07 -39.06
N LEU A 270 -32.03 45.74 -39.11
CA LEU A 270 -32.29 44.98 -40.32
C LEU A 270 -33.76 44.94 -40.72
N GLU A 271 -34.70 45.27 -39.82
CA GLU A 271 -36.13 45.34 -40.15
C GLU A 271 -36.42 46.32 -41.29
N ALA A 272 -35.61 47.39 -41.41
CA ALA A 272 -35.69 48.39 -42.47
C ALA A 272 -34.94 48.03 -43.77
N ALA A 273 -34.21 46.89 -43.81
CA ALA A 273 -33.42 46.49 -44.96
C ALA A 273 -34.28 45.81 -46.06
N PRO A 274 -33.82 45.81 -47.34
CA PRO A 274 -34.44 45.04 -48.42
C PRO A 274 -34.66 43.56 -48.05
N SER A 275 -35.72 42.92 -48.56
CA SER A 275 -36.17 41.60 -48.10
C SER A 275 -35.13 40.48 -48.32
N ASP A 276 -34.34 40.56 -49.37
CA ASP A 276 -33.28 39.58 -49.69
C ASP A 276 -32.09 39.68 -48.71
N LEU A 277 -31.67 40.91 -48.37
CA LEU A 277 -30.60 41.17 -47.41
C LEU A 277 -31.06 40.88 -45.98
N ARG A 278 -32.30 41.26 -45.65
CA ARG A 278 -32.93 41.01 -44.34
C ARG A 278 -32.98 39.52 -44.05
N THR A 279 -33.48 38.71 -44.97
CA THR A 279 -33.61 37.25 -44.77
C THR A 279 -32.25 36.61 -44.51
N LYS A 280 -31.22 36.98 -45.29
CA LYS A 280 -29.85 36.44 -45.11
C LYS A 280 -29.20 36.91 -43.80
N ALA A 281 -29.30 38.20 -43.49
CA ALA A 281 -28.67 38.76 -42.29
C ALA A 281 -29.40 38.36 -41.00
N SER A 282 -30.72 38.23 -41.01
CA SER A 282 -31.49 37.69 -39.90
C SER A 282 -31.14 36.22 -39.63
N ALA A 283 -30.91 35.42 -40.67
CA ALA A 283 -30.42 34.06 -40.51
C ALA A 283 -29.02 34.02 -39.87
N ASP A 284 -28.10 34.86 -40.32
CA ASP A 284 -26.75 34.95 -39.75
C ASP A 284 -26.79 35.41 -38.27
N ILE A 285 -27.70 36.33 -37.89
CA ILE A 285 -27.90 36.74 -36.48
C ILE A 285 -28.50 35.62 -35.64
N ALA A 286 -29.50 34.91 -36.14
CA ALA A 286 -30.09 33.76 -35.45
C ALA A 286 -29.05 32.65 -35.21
N GLU A 287 -28.13 32.43 -36.16
CA GLU A 287 -27.00 31.52 -35.98
C GLU A 287 -26.05 32.00 -34.87
N MET A 288 -25.70 33.29 -34.84
CA MET A 288 -24.88 33.85 -33.77
C MET A 288 -25.54 33.76 -32.39
N GLU A 289 -26.85 34.00 -32.29
CA GLU A 289 -27.60 33.82 -31.03
C GLU A 289 -27.64 32.34 -30.60
N ALA A 290 -27.82 31.41 -31.54
CA ALA A 290 -27.75 29.98 -31.26
C ALA A 290 -26.35 29.56 -30.79
N MET A 291 -25.28 30.09 -31.41
CA MET A 291 -23.89 29.89 -30.97
C MET A 291 -23.65 30.37 -29.55
N LEU A 292 -24.18 31.55 -29.23
CA LEU A 292 -24.03 32.16 -27.92
C LEU A 292 -24.77 31.35 -26.83
N ASN A 293 -26.01 30.96 -27.11
CA ASN A 293 -26.82 30.15 -26.21
C ASN A 293 -26.22 28.76 -25.99
N ALA A 294 -25.69 28.12 -27.03
CA ALA A 294 -24.99 26.84 -26.91
C ALA A 294 -23.71 26.97 -26.05
N THR A 295 -22.96 28.06 -26.22
CA THR A 295 -21.75 28.33 -25.41
C THR A 295 -22.11 28.58 -23.95
N MET A 296 -23.17 29.33 -23.68
CA MET A 296 -23.69 29.58 -22.33
C MET A 296 -24.20 28.31 -21.66
N ALA A 297 -24.92 27.46 -22.40
CA ALA A 297 -25.38 26.17 -21.92
C ALA A 297 -24.20 25.26 -21.56
N PHE A 298 -23.18 25.18 -22.43
CA PHE A 298 -21.95 24.41 -22.17
C PHE A 298 -21.23 24.88 -20.90
N VAL A 299 -21.11 26.19 -20.71
CA VAL A 299 -20.44 26.78 -19.54
C VAL A 299 -21.25 26.58 -18.25
N ARG A 300 -22.58 26.70 -18.32
CA ARG A 300 -23.47 26.51 -17.16
C ARG A 300 -23.54 25.06 -16.71
N ASP A 301 -23.58 24.10 -17.64
CA ASP A 301 -23.57 22.67 -17.30
C ASP A 301 -22.26 22.23 -16.63
N ALA A 302 -21.14 22.90 -16.92
CA ALA A 302 -19.87 22.66 -16.22
C ALA A 302 -19.91 23.09 -14.74
N THR A 303 -20.89 23.87 -14.32
CA THR A 303 -21.01 24.41 -12.94
C THR A 303 -21.93 23.62 -12.01
N GLY A 304 -22.40 22.43 -12.40
CA GLY A 304 -23.00 21.43 -11.52
C GLY A 304 -24.22 21.89 -10.69
N THR A 305 -25.41 21.44 -11.08
CA THR A 305 -26.68 21.68 -10.36
C THR A 305 -26.98 20.56 -9.35
N GLU A 306 -27.93 20.78 -8.43
CA GLU A 306 -28.41 19.75 -7.50
C GLU A 306 -28.98 18.54 -8.25
N ARG A 307 -28.53 17.33 -7.88
CA ARG A 307 -29.05 16.07 -8.42
C ARG A 307 -30.30 15.68 -7.65
N CYS A 308 -31.33 15.25 -8.37
CA CYS A 308 -32.55 14.71 -7.79
C CYS A 308 -32.85 13.32 -8.35
N ARG A 309 -33.69 12.58 -7.61
CA ARG A 309 -34.20 11.29 -8.08
C ARG A 309 -35.20 11.56 -9.21
N LEU A 310 -34.87 11.11 -10.41
CA LEU A 310 -35.70 11.30 -11.60
C LEU A 310 -35.84 10.01 -12.39
N GLU A 311 -36.85 9.98 -13.24
CA GLU A 311 -37.17 8.86 -14.12
C GLU A 311 -36.62 9.18 -15.52
N LEU A 312 -35.54 8.49 -15.92
CA LEU A 312 -34.78 8.77 -17.13
C LEU A 312 -35.62 8.54 -18.38
N THR A 313 -36.42 7.47 -18.39
CA THR A 313 -37.24 7.06 -19.54
C THR A 313 -38.23 8.17 -19.92
N SER A 314 -38.94 8.75 -18.94
CA SER A 314 -39.85 9.90 -19.14
C SER A 314 -39.16 11.13 -19.73
N ILE A 315 -37.89 11.38 -19.37
CA ILE A 315 -37.14 12.51 -19.95
C ILE A 315 -36.84 12.23 -21.42
N VAL A 316 -36.44 11.00 -21.75
CA VAL A 316 -36.14 10.60 -23.14
C VAL A 316 -37.41 10.62 -23.98
N GLU A 317 -38.51 10.04 -23.49
CA GLU A 317 -39.83 10.08 -24.13
C GLU A 317 -40.25 11.52 -24.41
N SER A 318 -40.21 12.38 -23.39
CA SER A 318 -40.56 13.80 -23.55
C SER A 318 -39.70 14.51 -24.61
N VAL A 319 -38.41 14.21 -24.73
CA VAL A 319 -37.54 14.84 -25.74
C VAL A 319 -37.86 14.31 -27.14
N VAL A 320 -38.11 13.00 -27.27
CA VAL A 320 -38.49 12.36 -28.53
C VAL A 320 -39.84 12.89 -29.02
N ASP A 321 -40.84 12.94 -28.15
CA ASP A 321 -42.19 13.44 -28.49
C ASP A 321 -42.15 14.89 -28.96
N ASN A 322 -41.46 15.77 -28.22
CA ASN A 322 -41.28 17.17 -28.61
C ASN A 322 -40.58 17.31 -29.97
N MET A 323 -39.65 16.42 -30.30
CA MET A 323 -38.97 16.43 -31.60
C MET A 323 -39.89 15.94 -32.71
N ALA A 324 -40.66 14.87 -32.47
CA ALA A 324 -41.64 14.34 -33.40
C ALA A 324 -42.73 15.37 -33.74
N GLU A 325 -43.17 16.18 -32.76
CA GLU A 325 -44.11 17.29 -32.96
C GLU A 325 -43.61 18.35 -33.96
N THR A 326 -42.30 18.50 -34.15
CA THR A 326 -41.72 19.39 -35.17
C THR A 326 -41.76 18.82 -36.59
N GLY A 327 -42.23 17.57 -36.75
CA GLY A 327 -42.27 16.84 -38.01
C GLY A 327 -41.01 16.02 -38.31
N ALA A 328 -40.09 15.91 -37.36
CA ALA A 328 -38.90 15.07 -37.49
C ALA A 328 -39.24 13.57 -37.36
N ASN A 329 -38.52 12.71 -38.10
CA ASN A 329 -38.70 11.26 -38.02
C ASN A 329 -37.95 10.69 -36.80
N VAL A 330 -38.58 10.71 -35.62
CA VAL A 330 -38.00 10.24 -34.37
C VAL A 330 -38.95 9.28 -33.68
N GLU A 331 -38.44 8.14 -33.24
CA GLU A 331 -39.20 7.14 -32.50
C GLU A 331 -38.44 6.68 -31.25
N MET A 332 -39.18 6.18 -30.26
CA MET A 332 -38.61 5.58 -29.06
C MET A 332 -39.06 4.12 -28.95
N GLU A 333 -38.12 3.21 -28.74
CA GLU A 333 -38.41 1.81 -28.48
C GLU A 333 -39.03 1.62 -27.08
N PRO A 334 -39.91 0.62 -26.91
CA PRO A 334 -40.45 0.27 -25.60
C PRO A 334 -39.33 0.03 -24.59
N SER A 335 -39.26 0.89 -23.57
CA SER A 335 -38.16 0.93 -22.60
C SER A 335 -38.71 0.79 -21.18
N PRO A 336 -38.02 0.08 -20.25
CA PRO A 336 -38.42 0.02 -18.85
C PRO A 336 -38.31 1.38 -18.17
N SER A 337 -39.05 1.56 -17.08
CA SER A 337 -38.87 2.74 -16.23
C SER A 337 -37.55 2.63 -15.44
N ILE A 338 -36.69 3.63 -15.56
CA ILE A 338 -35.36 3.66 -14.92
C ILE A 338 -35.21 4.92 -14.07
N LEU A 339 -34.97 4.73 -12.77
CA LEU A 339 -34.71 5.82 -11.83
C LEU A 339 -33.21 6.03 -11.66
N ILE A 340 -32.76 7.29 -11.74
CA ILE A 340 -31.36 7.70 -11.52
C ILE A 340 -31.28 8.94 -10.62
N GLN A 341 -30.10 9.21 -10.07
CA GLN A 341 -29.77 10.46 -9.36
C GLN A 341 -29.00 11.41 -10.29
N ALA A 342 -29.70 12.37 -10.89
CA ALA A 342 -29.11 13.25 -11.89
C ALA A 342 -29.72 14.66 -11.89
N ASP A 343 -29.08 15.59 -12.60
CA ASP A 343 -29.66 16.89 -12.91
C ASP A 343 -30.60 16.75 -14.12
N ALA A 344 -31.90 16.98 -13.88
CA ALA A 344 -32.94 16.84 -14.91
C ALA A 344 -32.73 17.75 -16.12
N VAL A 345 -32.20 18.97 -15.92
CA VAL A 345 -31.96 19.92 -17.03
C VAL A 345 -30.78 19.45 -17.86
N ALA A 346 -29.69 19.05 -17.20
CA ALA A 346 -28.51 18.53 -17.88
C ALA A 346 -28.84 17.24 -18.65
N VAL A 347 -29.55 16.28 -18.05
CA VAL A 347 -29.95 15.05 -18.75
C VAL A 347 -30.84 15.35 -19.95
N ARG A 348 -31.81 16.27 -19.83
CA ARG A 348 -32.63 16.70 -20.97
C ARG A 348 -31.78 17.31 -22.09
N ASN A 349 -30.80 18.15 -21.74
CA ASN A 349 -29.86 18.72 -22.72
C ASN A 349 -29.01 17.64 -23.40
N LEU A 350 -28.52 16.66 -22.65
CA LEU A 350 -27.76 15.53 -23.19
C LEU A 350 -28.59 14.79 -24.24
N VAL A 351 -29.81 14.37 -23.88
CA VAL A 351 -30.68 13.61 -24.78
C VAL A 351 -31.08 14.44 -26.00
N SER A 352 -31.45 15.71 -25.79
CA SER A 352 -31.81 16.62 -26.89
C SER A 352 -30.66 16.78 -27.89
N ASN A 353 -29.43 16.97 -27.42
CA ASN A 353 -28.27 17.07 -28.32
C ASN A 353 -28.00 15.78 -29.10
N LEU A 354 -28.23 14.60 -28.48
CA LEU A 354 -28.10 13.32 -29.18
C LEU A 354 -29.17 13.17 -30.27
N VAL A 355 -30.44 13.41 -29.94
CA VAL A 355 -31.57 13.30 -30.89
C VAL A 355 -31.46 14.31 -32.02
N VAL A 356 -31.13 15.58 -31.72
CA VAL A 356 -30.93 16.63 -32.73
C VAL A 356 -29.82 16.24 -33.70
N ASN A 357 -28.70 15.69 -33.21
CA ASN A 357 -27.63 15.23 -34.08
C ASN A 357 -28.07 14.06 -34.95
N ALA A 358 -28.74 13.07 -34.39
CA ALA A 358 -29.22 11.89 -35.12
C ALA A 358 -30.19 12.28 -36.26
N VAL A 359 -31.15 13.17 -36.00
CA VAL A 359 -32.07 13.70 -37.04
C VAL A 359 -31.30 14.48 -38.10
N LYS A 360 -30.37 15.34 -37.68
CA LYS A 360 -29.65 16.23 -38.59
C LYS A 360 -28.72 15.49 -39.55
N TYR A 361 -28.03 14.45 -39.09
CA TYR A 361 -27.03 13.74 -39.89
C TYR A 361 -27.53 12.40 -40.45
N GLY A 362 -28.53 11.78 -39.82
CA GLY A 362 -29.06 10.49 -40.22
C GLY A 362 -30.52 10.48 -40.65
N VAL A 363 -31.16 11.65 -40.82
CA VAL A 363 -32.54 11.86 -41.30
C VAL A 363 -33.63 11.33 -40.35
N SER A 364 -33.32 10.32 -39.55
CA SER A 364 -34.19 9.73 -38.54
C SER A 364 -33.39 9.36 -37.30
N ALA A 365 -34.07 9.28 -36.15
CA ALA A 365 -33.47 8.88 -34.89
C ALA A 365 -34.35 7.84 -34.18
N THR A 366 -33.75 6.77 -33.67
CA THR A 366 -34.43 5.77 -32.82
C THR A 366 -33.76 5.76 -31.44
N ALA A 367 -34.52 6.10 -30.40
CA ALA A 367 -34.01 6.13 -29.03
C ALA A 367 -34.44 4.89 -28.23
N ARG A 368 -33.57 4.38 -27.36
CA ARG A 368 -33.90 3.30 -26.42
C ARG A 368 -33.19 3.49 -25.08
N VAL A 369 -33.83 3.05 -24.01
CA VAL A 369 -33.32 3.19 -22.64
C VAL A 369 -33.32 1.82 -21.95
N PHE A 370 -32.21 1.41 -21.35
CA PHE A 370 -32.10 0.13 -20.65
C PHE A 370 -31.04 0.17 -19.54
N THR A 371 -30.91 -0.90 -18.74
CA THR A 371 -29.86 -1.02 -17.71
C THR A 371 -28.80 -2.02 -18.14
N GLU A 372 -27.54 -1.71 -17.86
CA GLU A 372 -26.40 -2.60 -18.11
C GLU A 372 -25.29 -2.34 -17.08
N ASN A 373 -24.79 -3.39 -16.42
CA ASN A 373 -23.63 -3.32 -15.51
C ASN A 373 -23.70 -2.19 -14.44
N SER A 374 -24.88 -1.97 -13.85
CA SER A 374 -25.15 -0.89 -12.87
C SER A 374 -25.19 0.54 -13.44
N PHE A 375 -25.32 0.67 -14.76
CA PHE A 375 -25.57 1.94 -15.44
C PHE A 375 -26.93 1.92 -16.12
N ALA A 376 -27.61 3.06 -16.12
CA ALA A 376 -28.64 3.37 -17.10
C ALA A 376 -27.96 3.75 -18.42
N VAL A 377 -28.47 3.22 -19.53
CA VAL A 377 -27.93 3.42 -20.87
C VAL A 377 -29.01 4.07 -21.73
N VAL A 378 -28.66 5.18 -22.37
CA VAL A 378 -29.44 5.82 -23.42
C VAL A 378 -28.71 5.59 -24.74
N GLU A 379 -29.37 4.93 -25.68
CA GLU A 379 -28.86 4.79 -27.05
C GLU A 379 -29.76 5.56 -28.01
N VAL A 380 -29.14 6.30 -28.93
CA VAL A 380 -29.79 6.99 -30.03
C VAL A 380 -29.11 6.54 -31.31
N ASP A 381 -29.85 5.83 -32.15
CA ASP A 381 -29.39 5.31 -33.44
C ASP A 381 -29.88 6.23 -34.56
N ASP A 382 -28.98 6.53 -35.51
CA ASP A 382 -29.29 7.25 -36.73
C ASP A 382 -29.07 6.37 -37.97
N ASN A 383 -29.62 6.80 -39.12
CA ASN A 383 -29.46 6.13 -40.42
C ASN A 383 -28.48 6.89 -41.34
N GLY A 384 -27.53 7.63 -40.75
CA GLY A 384 -26.56 8.44 -41.49
C GLY A 384 -25.41 7.63 -42.09
N PRO A 385 -24.41 8.29 -42.68
CA PRO A 385 -23.24 7.61 -43.23
C PRO A 385 -22.28 7.04 -42.16
N GLY A 386 -22.52 7.31 -40.88
CA GLY A 386 -21.57 7.03 -39.80
C GLY A 386 -20.40 8.01 -39.80
N LEU A 387 -19.34 7.66 -39.06
CA LEU A 387 -18.12 8.46 -38.94
C LEU A 387 -16.85 7.63 -39.21
N PRO A 388 -15.79 8.20 -39.82
CA PRO A 388 -14.48 7.55 -39.84
C PRO A 388 -13.98 7.23 -38.43
N ILE A 389 -13.24 6.13 -38.28
CA ILE A 389 -12.79 5.65 -36.95
C ILE A 389 -11.92 6.70 -36.24
N GLU A 390 -11.06 7.42 -36.97
CA GLU A 390 -10.26 8.51 -36.43
C GLU A 390 -11.08 9.72 -35.94
N GLU A 391 -12.31 9.87 -36.41
CA GLU A 391 -13.19 10.99 -36.08
C GLU A 391 -14.07 10.71 -34.87
N LEU A 392 -14.38 9.45 -34.56
CA LEU A 392 -15.28 9.03 -33.46
C LEU A 392 -14.91 9.65 -32.10
N ALA A 393 -13.62 9.81 -31.81
CA ALA A 393 -13.16 10.43 -30.57
C ALA A 393 -13.10 11.97 -30.66
N ARG A 394 -12.76 12.50 -31.84
CA ARG A 394 -12.49 13.94 -32.06
C ARG A 394 -13.77 14.76 -32.15
N VAL A 395 -14.89 14.17 -32.57
CA VAL A 395 -16.21 14.83 -32.61
C VAL A 395 -16.73 15.28 -31.25
N PHE A 396 -16.14 14.80 -30.15
CA PHE A 396 -16.42 15.29 -28.81
C PHE A 396 -15.58 16.52 -28.41
N GLU A 397 -14.62 16.96 -29.22
CA GLU A 397 -13.86 18.18 -28.97
C GLU A 397 -14.74 19.42 -29.21
N PRO A 398 -14.69 20.43 -28.31
CA PRO A 398 -15.45 21.66 -28.51
C PRO A 398 -15.09 22.35 -29.83
N PHE A 399 -16.12 22.84 -30.55
CA PHE A 399 -16.01 23.53 -31.85
C PHE A 399 -15.50 22.66 -33.02
N TYR A 400 -15.35 21.35 -32.79
CA TYR A 400 -14.89 20.44 -33.83
C TYR A 400 -16.03 20.00 -34.76
N ARG A 401 -15.73 19.91 -36.07
CA ARG A 401 -16.66 19.45 -37.12
C ARG A 401 -15.90 18.66 -38.18
N VAL A 402 -16.49 17.55 -38.63
CA VAL A 402 -15.94 16.68 -39.69
C VAL A 402 -16.06 17.35 -41.07
N GLU A 403 -17.19 18.00 -41.34
CA GLU A 403 -17.41 18.74 -42.59
C GLU A 403 -16.85 20.16 -42.48
N ARG A 404 -15.86 20.50 -43.32
CA ARG A 404 -15.34 21.88 -43.48
C ARG A 404 -16.27 22.79 -44.31
N SER A 405 -17.41 22.28 -44.77
CA SER A 405 -18.34 22.99 -45.65
C SER A 405 -19.20 23.99 -44.87
N ARG A 406 -19.12 25.26 -45.27
CA ARG A 406 -20.02 26.36 -44.86
C ARG A 406 -21.40 26.25 -45.55
N SER A 407 -21.97 25.06 -45.70
CA SER A 407 -23.34 24.91 -46.18
C SER A 407 -24.31 25.36 -45.08
N ARG A 408 -25.02 26.47 -45.35
CA ARG A 408 -26.01 27.11 -44.47
C ARG A 408 -27.11 26.18 -43.94
N GLU A 409 -27.33 25.02 -44.59
CA GLU A 409 -28.38 24.07 -44.23
C GLU A 409 -27.99 23.11 -43.08
N THR A 410 -26.70 22.85 -42.84
CA THR A 410 -26.24 21.95 -41.76
C THR A 410 -25.74 22.73 -40.52
N GLY A 411 -26.22 23.96 -40.31
CA GLY A 411 -25.73 24.92 -39.30
C GLY A 411 -25.71 24.37 -37.87
N GLY A 412 -24.52 24.30 -37.26
CA GLY A 412 -24.31 23.87 -35.88
C GLY A 412 -22.91 24.22 -35.42
N VAL A 413 -22.78 24.62 -34.15
CA VAL A 413 -21.58 25.22 -33.54
C VAL A 413 -20.44 24.21 -33.31
N GLY A 414 -20.72 22.90 -33.44
CA GLY A 414 -19.78 21.85 -33.03
C GLY A 414 -19.68 21.69 -31.50
N LEU A 415 -20.67 22.17 -30.75
CA LEU A 415 -20.71 22.06 -29.30
C LEU A 415 -21.56 20.89 -28.80
N GLY A 416 -22.54 20.42 -29.58
CA GLY A 416 -23.55 19.46 -29.09
C GLY A 416 -22.95 18.19 -28.47
N LEU A 417 -22.05 17.50 -29.17
CA LEU A 417 -21.41 16.29 -28.64
C LEU A 417 -20.45 16.58 -27.47
N SER A 418 -19.76 17.72 -27.48
CA SER A 418 -18.93 18.14 -26.34
C SER A 418 -19.76 18.39 -25.07
N ILE A 419 -20.98 18.94 -25.21
CA ILE A 419 -21.96 19.12 -24.13
C ILE A 419 -22.40 17.76 -23.59
N VAL A 420 -22.82 16.85 -24.48
CA VAL A 420 -23.20 15.48 -24.12
C VAL A 420 -22.10 14.79 -23.31
N ARG A 421 -20.84 14.89 -23.76
CA ARG A 421 -19.70 14.30 -23.05
C ARG A 421 -19.44 14.95 -21.70
N SER A 422 -19.50 16.28 -21.62
CA SER A 422 -19.36 17.00 -20.35
C SER A 422 -20.42 16.57 -19.34
N ILE A 423 -21.69 16.47 -19.77
CA ILE A 423 -22.80 16.06 -18.91
C ILE A 423 -22.63 14.61 -18.45
N ALA A 424 -22.33 13.68 -19.34
CA ALA A 424 -22.13 12.27 -18.99
C ALA A 424 -21.01 12.09 -17.97
N LEU A 425 -19.85 12.73 -18.20
CA LEU A 425 -18.71 12.70 -17.27
C LEU A 425 -19.04 13.36 -15.93
N ALA A 426 -19.72 14.50 -15.94
CA ALA A 426 -20.15 15.20 -14.73
C ALA A 426 -21.11 14.35 -13.87
N HIS A 427 -21.84 13.40 -14.48
CA HIS A 427 -22.70 12.45 -13.79
C HIS A 427 -21.98 11.15 -13.39
N GLY A 428 -20.68 11.01 -13.68
CA GLY A 428 -19.90 9.80 -13.40
C GLY A 428 -20.09 8.68 -14.42
N GLY A 429 -20.68 8.99 -15.57
CA GLY A 429 -20.86 8.09 -16.70
C GLY A 429 -19.91 8.40 -17.86
N ASN A 430 -20.25 7.92 -19.06
CA ASN A 430 -19.50 8.16 -20.29
C ASN A 430 -20.44 8.22 -21.51
N VAL A 431 -19.95 8.75 -22.63
CA VAL A 431 -20.62 8.68 -23.93
C VAL A 431 -19.64 8.18 -24.98
N ASP A 432 -20.11 7.27 -25.84
CA ASP A 432 -19.35 6.71 -26.95
C ASP A 432 -20.18 6.73 -28.24
N LEU A 433 -19.50 6.76 -29.38
CA LEU A 433 -20.11 6.66 -30.72
C LEU A 433 -19.66 5.36 -31.38
N ILE A 434 -20.60 4.63 -31.97
CA ILE A 434 -20.36 3.30 -32.56
C ILE A 434 -21.00 3.29 -33.95
N ASN A 435 -20.23 2.97 -34.99
CA ASN A 435 -20.82 2.76 -36.33
C ASN A 435 -21.61 1.47 -36.36
N LEU A 436 -22.79 1.50 -36.99
CA LEU A 436 -23.66 0.34 -37.10
C LEU A 436 -23.33 -0.52 -38.33
N PRO A 437 -23.45 -1.87 -38.24
CA PRO A 437 -23.24 -2.78 -39.35
C PRO A 437 -24.42 -2.68 -40.34
N GLY A 438 -24.37 -1.70 -41.22
CA GLY A 438 -25.44 -1.38 -42.18
C GLY A 438 -25.48 0.09 -42.63
N GLY A 439 -24.61 0.94 -42.05
CA GLY A 439 -24.77 2.39 -42.12
C GLY A 439 -25.44 2.89 -40.83
N GLY A 440 -25.21 4.15 -40.50
CA GLY A 440 -25.70 4.76 -39.27
C GLY A 440 -24.67 4.84 -38.15
N LEU A 441 -24.97 5.70 -37.19
CA LEU A 441 -24.20 5.93 -35.99
C LEU A 441 -25.10 5.70 -34.76
N ARG A 442 -24.58 4.94 -33.80
CA ARG A 442 -25.16 4.79 -32.47
C ARG A 442 -24.42 5.69 -31.50
N ALA A 443 -25.14 6.64 -30.92
CA ALA A 443 -24.66 7.38 -29.76
C ALA A 443 -25.13 6.70 -28.47
N ARG A 444 -24.18 6.25 -27.65
CA ARG A 444 -24.44 5.50 -26.42
C ARG A 444 -23.95 6.30 -25.22
N ALA A 445 -24.88 6.84 -24.44
CA ALA A 445 -24.60 7.51 -23.18
C ALA A 445 -24.93 6.60 -21.99
N THR A 446 -24.06 6.59 -21.00
CA THR A 446 -24.18 5.79 -19.77
C THR A 446 -24.22 6.73 -18.56
N LEU A 447 -25.09 6.43 -17.59
CA LEU A 447 -25.24 7.18 -16.34
C LEU A 447 -25.36 6.18 -15.18
N PRO A 448 -24.68 6.37 -14.04
CA PRO A 448 -24.81 5.47 -12.88
C PRO A 448 -26.26 5.42 -12.35
N LEU A 449 -26.70 4.24 -11.90
CA LEU A 449 -28.02 4.03 -11.26
C LEU A 449 -28.11 4.67 -9.85
#